data_AF-A0A951H3K9-F1
#
_entry.id   AF-A0A951H3K9-F1
#
_cell.length_a   1.000
_cell.length_b   1.000
_cell.length_c   1.000
_cell.angle_alpha   90.00
_cell.angle_beta   90.00
_cell.angle_gamma   90.00
#
_symmetry.space_group_name_H-M   'P 1'
#
loop_
_entity.id
_entity.type
_entity.pdbx_description
1 polymer ?
#
loop_
_entity_poly.entity_id
_entity_poly.type
_entity_poly.pdbx_seq_one_letter_code
_entity_poly.pdbx_strand_id
1 'polypeptide(L)'
;MSNASANRKKMFDVIGQEPLMWLEQAQELKLCADMMWQELQSIAHVSQVLAGIRVKKLALFNGYMLLTGFAFENVIKGLIVAQGISTATGALSPQLKSHDLMKLATSANLNLSDTELGFLRRLQEFTIWAGRYPIALDAQKYADGEKYLNLSANDVGLADQLFQSLETMLRNQRKPPKDW
;
A
#
# COMPACT_ATOMS: atom_id res chain seq x y z
N MET A 1 19.67 -18.34 25.45
CA MET A 1 19.43 -17.08 24.70
C MET A 1 19.42 -15.94 25.70
N SER A 2 20.11 -14.82 25.44
CA SER A 2 20.12 -13.68 26.37
C SER A 2 18.72 -13.08 26.52
N ASN A 3 18.39 -12.52 27.69
CA ASN A 3 17.10 -11.86 27.96
C ASN A 3 16.73 -10.80 26.90
N ALA A 4 17.74 -10.12 26.34
CA ALA A 4 17.54 -9.15 25.27
C ALA A 4 17.01 -9.77 23.96
N SER A 5 17.44 -10.99 23.60
CA SER A 5 16.98 -11.67 22.39
C SER A 5 15.54 -12.14 22.52
N ALA A 6 15.18 -12.68 23.68
CA ALA A 6 13.80 -13.08 23.99
C ALA A 6 12.84 -11.87 23.95
N ASN A 7 13.26 -10.73 24.50
CA ASN A 7 12.47 -9.49 24.47
C ASN A 7 12.26 -8.96 23.04
N ARG A 8 13.28 -9.01 22.17
CA ARG A 8 13.13 -8.60 20.76
C ARG A 8 12.13 -9.48 20.01
N LYS A 9 12.19 -10.80 20.20
CA LYS A 9 11.26 -11.72 19.56
C LYS A 9 9.83 -11.48 20.03
N LYS A 10 9.63 -11.25 21.33
CA LYS A 10 8.32 -10.90 21.89
C LYS A 10 7.78 -9.60 21.30
N MET A 11 8.64 -8.57 21.15
CA MET A 11 8.24 -7.30 20.53
C MET A 11 7.84 -7.47 19.06
N PHE A 12 8.61 -8.26 18.30
CA PHE A 12 8.28 -8.60 16.91
C PHE A 12 6.88 -9.23 16.81
N ASP A 13 6.60 -10.20 17.68
CA ASP A 13 5.31 -10.90 17.70
C ASP A 13 4.17 -9.93 18.05
N VAL A 14 4.35 -9.07 19.06
CA VAL A 14 3.36 -8.06 19.46
C VAL A 14 3.05 -7.09 18.32
N ILE A 15 4.08 -6.50 17.69
CA ILE A 15 3.88 -5.52 16.61
C ILE A 15 3.22 -6.20 15.40
N GLY A 16 3.73 -7.35 14.97
CA GLY A 16 3.21 -8.03 13.78
C GLY A 16 1.80 -8.62 13.96
N GLN A 17 1.35 -8.80 15.20
CA GLN A 17 -0.02 -9.26 15.53
C GLN A 17 -0.99 -8.13 15.86
N GLU A 18 -0.53 -6.88 15.99
CA GLU A 18 -1.38 -5.74 16.32
C GLU A 18 -1.86 -5.05 15.02
N PRO A 19 -3.14 -5.19 14.62
CA PRO A 19 -3.66 -4.61 13.37
C PRO A 19 -3.47 -3.10 13.27
N LEU A 20 -3.53 -2.39 14.39
CA LEU A 20 -3.40 -0.93 14.38
C LEU A 20 -1.97 -0.46 14.06
N MET A 21 -0.94 -1.26 14.35
CA MET A 21 0.44 -0.94 13.95
C MET A 21 0.59 -0.97 12.43
N TRP A 22 -0.10 -1.89 11.75
CA TRP A 22 -0.16 -1.92 10.28
C TRP A 22 -0.91 -0.70 9.72
N LEU A 23 -1.98 -0.27 10.38
CA LEU A 23 -2.71 0.92 9.99
C LEU A 23 -1.88 2.20 10.17
N GLU A 24 -1.17 2.35 11.28
CA GLU A 24 -0.29 3.49 11.52
C GLU A 24 0.74 3.61 10.39
N GLN A 25 1.37 2.49 10.02
CA GLN A 25 2.29 2.47 8.89
C GLN A 25 1.61 2.86 7.56
N ALA A 26 0.37 2.39 7.34
CA ALA A 26 -0.40 2.74 6.15
C ALA A 26 -0.72 4.23 6.09
N GLN A 27 -1.08 4.84 7.22
CA GLN A 27 -1.42 6.26 7.33
C GLN A 27 -0.20 7.16 7.07
N GLU A 28 0.96 6.81 7.61
CA GLU A 28 2.21 7.54 7.35
C GLU A 28 2.56 7.56 5.85
N LEU A 29 2.43 6.40 5.19
CA LEU A 29 2.69 6.25 3.76
C LEU A 29 1.68 7.04 2.92
N LYS A 30 0.39 6.98 3.29
CA LYS A 30 -0.68 7.73 2.61
C LYS A 30 -0.48 9.24 2.76
N LEU A 31 -0.12 9.71 3.95
CA LEU A 31 0.19 11.12 4.20
C LEU A 31 1.35 11.61 3.31
N CYS A 32 2.44 10.83 3.21
CA CYS A 32 3.55 11.14 2.30
C CYS A 32 3.12 11.17 0.84
N ALA A 33 2.29 10.21 0.41
CA ALA A 33 1.75 10.19 -0.95
C ALA A 33 0.92 11.45 -1.23
N ASP A 34 0.06 11.86 -0.31
CA ASP A 34 -0.82 13.02 -0.49
C ASP A 34 -0.04 14.33 -0.62
N MET A 35 1.06 14.48 0.12
CA MET A 35 1.99 15.60 -0.06
C MET A 35 2.59 15.62 -1.47
N MET A 36 2.98 14.46 -2.01
CA MET A 36 3.51 14.37 -3.38
C MET A 36 2.44 14.71 -4.42
N TRP A 37 1.20 14.28 -4.20
CA TRP A 37 0.09 14.62 -5.09
C TRP A 37 -0.19 16.13 -5.09
N GLN A 38 -0.26 16.75 -3.91
CA GLN A 38 -0.46 18.19 -3.78
C GLN A 38 0.62 18.98 -4.54
N GLU A 39 1.88 18.57 -4.41
CA GLU A 39 2.98 19.20 -5.15
C GLU A 39 2.92 18.90 -6.66
N LEU A 40 2.45 17.72 -7.07
CA LEU A 40 2.24 17.42 -8.50
C LEU A 40 1.15 18.33 -9.10
N GLN A 41 0.07 18.57 -8.34
CA GLN A 41 -0.99 19.49 -8.73
C GLN A 41 -0.49 20.94 -8.85
N SER A 42 0.35 21.38 -7.90
CA SER A 42 0.91 22.73 -7.90
C SER A 42 1.71 23.03 -9.18
N ILE A 43 2.38 22.02 -9.74
CA ILE A 43 3.18 22.15 -10.97
C ILE A 43 2.52 21.57 -12.23
N ALA A 44 1.27 21.10 -12.16
CA ALA A 44 0.62 20.38 -13.26
C ALA A 44 0.58 21.22 -14.55
N HIS A 45 0.33 22.51 -14.44
CA HIS A 45 0.27 23.48 -15.55
C HIS A 45 1.63 23.87 -16.14
N VAL A 46 2.75 23.57 -15.45
CA VAL A 46 4.09 23.98 -15.88
C VAL A 46 4.58 23.12 -17.04
N SER A 47 5.09 23.73 -18.11
CA SER A 47 5.56 23.02 -19.30
C SER A 47 6.70 22.05 -18.99
N GLN A 48 6.63 20.82 -19.51
CA GLN A 48 7.65 19.80 -19.32
C GLN A 48 8.97 20.08 -20.05
N VAL A 49 8.97 21.02 -21.01
CA VAL A 49 10.17 21.44 -21.76
C VAL A 49 11.14 22.22 -20.86
N LEU A 50 10.65 22.83 -19.79
CA LEU A 50 11.49 23.53 -18.83
C LEU A 50 12.41 22.55 -18.10
N ALA A 51 13.68 22.94 -17.94
CA ALA A 51 14.72 22.12 -17.35
C ALA A 51 14.28 21.57 -15.98
N GLY A 52 14.38 20.25 -15.80
CA GLY A 52 14.05 19.56 -14.55
C GLY A 52 12.55 19.31 -14.31
N ILE A 53 11.62 19.98 -15.00
CA ILE A 53 10.18 19.84 -14.73
C ILE A 53 9.67 18.44 -15.07
N ARG A 54 10.10 17.86 -16.19
CA ARG A 54 9.73 16.49 -16.56
C ARG A 54 10.12 15.49 -15.46
N VAL A 55 11.37 15.56 -14.98
CA VAL A 55 11.87 14.67 -13.93
C VAL A 55 11.10 14.88 -12.63
N LYS A 56 10.85 16.14 -12.24
CA LYS A 56 10.07 16.46 -11.03
C LYS A 56 8.64 15.88 -11.09
N LYS A 57 7.93 16.07 -12.21
CA LYS A 57 6.59 15.51 -12.41
C LYS A 57 6.58 13.99 -12.33
N LEU A 58 7.52 13.32 -12.99
CA LEU A 58 7.65 11.86 -12.94
C LEU A 58 7.99 11.36 -11.54
N ALA A 59 8.87 12.05 -10.81
CA ALA A 59 9.24 11.69 -9.45
C ALA A 59 8.04 11.77 -8.49
N LEU A 60 7.26 12.85 -8.56
CA LEU A 60 6.06 13.03 -7.74
C LEU A 60 4.97 12.03 -8.12
N PHE A 61 4.76 11.78 -9.41
CA PHE A 61 3.80 10.82 -9.91
C PHE A 61 4.13 9.38 -9.46
N ASN A 62 5.36 8.93 -9.74
CA ASN A 62 5.79 7.58 -9.38
C ASN A 62 5.84 7.42 -7.86
N GLY A 63 6.29 8.45 -7.13
CA GLY A 63 6.30 8.47 -5.67
C GLY A 63 4.90 8.35 -5.08
N TYR A 64 3.94 9.13 -5.60
CA TYR A 64 2.54 9.04 -5.20
C TYR A 64 1.98 7.63 -5.38
N MET A 65 2.13 7.05 -6.58
CA MET A 65 1.59 5.72 -6.88
C MET A 65 2.25 4.62 -6.03
N LEU A 66 3.57 4.69 -5.85
CA LEU A 66 4.31 3.71 -5.05
C LEU A 66 3.91 3.77 -3.57
N LEU A 67 3.92 4.96 -2.96
CA LEU A 67 3.59 5.11 -1.55
C LEU A 67 2.11 4.83 -1.28
N THR A 68 1.22 5.20 -2.19
CA THR A 68 -0.20 4.81 -2.12
C THR A 68 -0.33 3.29 -2.19
N GLY A 69 0.40 2.62 -3.10
CA GLY A 69 0.41 1.16 -3.18
C GLY A 69 0.88 0.49 -1.88
N PHE A 70 1.93 1.00 -1.25
CA PHE A 70 2.37 0.49 0.06
C PHE A 70 1.39 0.82 1.20
N ALA A 71 0.72 1.97 1.16
CA ALA A 71 -0.33 2.29 2.13
C ALA A 71 -1.48 1.27 2.04
N PHE A 72 -1.94 0.96 0.82
CA PHE A 72 -2.94 -0.07 0.56
C PHE A 72 -2.45 -1.47 0.98
N GLU A 73 -1.20 -1.82 0.68
CA GLU A 73 -0.61 -3.09 1.13
C GLU A 73 -0.69 -3.24 2.66
N ASN A 74 -0.33 -2.19 3.41
CA ASN A 74 -0.32 -2.21 4.86
C ASN A 74 -1.71 -2.26 5.49
N VAL A 75 -2.67 -1.43 5.02
CA VAL A 75 -4.03 -1.46 5.59
C VAL A 75 -4.74 -2.80 5.32
N ILE A 76 -4.53 -3.39 4.13
CA ILE A 76 -5.09 -4.71 3.81
C ILE A 76 -4.44 -5.81 4.65
N LYS A 77 -3.12 -5.76 4.87
CA LYS A 77 -2.44 -6.68 5.79
C LYS A 77 -2.94 -6.54 7.22
N GLY A 78 -3.18 -5.31 7.69
CA GLY A 78 -3.85 -5.06 8.96
C GLY A 78 -5.21 -5.76 9.05
N LEU A 79 -6.02 -5.74 7.98
CA LEU A 79 -7.33 -6.41 7.93
C LEU A 79 -7.17 -7.93 8.05
N ILE A 80 -6.20 -8.52 7.34
CA ILE A 80 -5.87 -9.95 7.42
C ILE A 80 -5.52 -10.33 8.87
N VAL A 81 -4.73 -9.50 9.56
CA VAL A 81 -4.35 -9.71 10.97
C VAL A 81 -5.56 -9.56 11.89
N ALA A 82 -6.37 -8.51 11.73
CA ALA A 82 -7.59 -8.28 12.51
C ALA A 82 -8.61 -9.42 12.40
N GLN A 83 -8.71 -10.04 11.22
CA GLN A 83 -9.60 -11.18 10.96
C GLN A 83 -9.05 -12.49 11.53
N GLY A 84 -7.82 -12.51 12.05
CA GLY A 84 -7.15 -13.71 12.54
C GLY A 84 -6.81 -14.72 11.43
N ILE A 85 -6.82 -14.30 10.17
CA ILE A 85 -6.49 -15.13 9.00
C ILE A 85 -5.00 -15.43 8.96
N SER A 86 -4.18 -14.49 9.42
CA SER A 86 -2.74 -14.65 9.47
C SER A 86 -2.11 -13.79 10.55
N THR A 87 -0.96 -14.24 11.06
CA THR A 87 -0.24 -13.57 12.15
C THR A 87 1.26 -13.59 11.89
N ALA A 88 2.00 -12.78 12.64
CA ALA A 88 3.45 -12.86 12.73
C ALA A 88 3.86 -13.64 13.99
N THR A 89 4.63 -14.72 13.85
CA THR A 89 5.18 -15.50 14.97
C THR A 89 6.64 -15.86 14.71
N GLY A 90 7.56 -14.99 15.14
CA GLY A 90 8.98 -15.03 14.81
C GLY A 90 9.31 -14.78 13.32
N ALA A 91 8.30 -14.76 12.46
CA ALA A 91 8.34 -14.33 11.07
C ALA A 91 6.93 -13.95 10.61
N LEU A 92 6.83 -13.16 9.53
CA LEU A 92 5.57 -12.98 8.82
C LEU A 92 5.14 -14.29 8.16
N SER A 93 3.84 -14.56 8.18
CA SER A 93 3.24 -15.67 7.41
C SER A 93 3.45 -15.48 5.90
N PRO A 94 3.36 -16.55 5.09
CA PRO A 94 3.46 -16.44 3.63
C PRO A 94 2.49 -15.43 3.02
N GLN A 95 1.27 -15.34 3.56
CA GLN A 95 0.24 -14.39 3.13
C GLN A 95 0.68 -12.95 3.39
N LEU A 96 1.20 -12.63 4.58
CA LEU A 96 1.67 -11.30 4.94
C LEU A 96 2.99 -10.91 4.24
N LYS A 97 3.73 -11.90 3.71
CA LYS A 97 4.92 -11.69 2.85
C LYS A 97 4.57 -11.36 1.40
N SER A 98 3.31 -11.53 0.99
CA SER A 98 2.88 -11.15 -0.35
C SER A 98 2.95 -9.63 -0.53
N HIS A 99 3.37 -9.19 -1.72
CA HIS A 99 3.26 -7.81 -2.20
C HIS A 99 2.21 -7.66 -3.32
N ASP A 100 1.53 -8.76 -3.64
CA ASP A 100 0.46 -8.82 -4.63
C ASP A 100 -0.83 -8.34 -3.97
N LEU A 101 -1.21 -7.09 -4.26
CA LEU A 101 -2.40 -6.43 -3.72
C LEU A 101 -3.68 -7.20 -4.06
N MET A 102 -3.75 -7.84 -5.23
CA MET A 102 -4.92 -8.63 -5.61
C MET A 102 -5.09 -9.88 -4.74
N LYS A 103 -3.98 -10.57 -4.45
CA LYS A 103 -3.98 -11.71 -3.53
C LYS A 103 -4.29 -11.28 -2.10
N LEU A 104 -3.78 -10.13 -1.67
CA LEU A 104 -4.06 -9.60 -0.34
C LEU A 104 -5.53 -9.21 -0.19
N ALA A 105 -6.10 -8.49 -1.17
CA ALA A 105 -7.52 -8.12 -1.17
C ALA A 105 -8.44 -9.36 -1.15
N THR A 106 -8.10 -10.39 -1.94
CA THR A 106 -8.78 -11.68 -1.90
C THR A 106 -8.66 -12.35 -0.52
N SER A 107 -7.46 -12.34 0.08
CA SER A 107 -7.22 -12.95 1.40
C SER A 107 -7.96 -12.22 2.52
N ALA A 108 -8.12 -10.90 2.42
CA ALA A 108 -8.88 -10.08 3.36
C ALA A 108 -10.41 -10.12 3.11
N ASN A 109 -10.86 -10.92 2.12
CA ASN A 109 -12.24 -11.05 1.70
C ASN A 109 -12.92 -9.69 1.39
N LEU A 110 -12.20 -8.80 0.68
CA LEU A 110 -12.72 -7.49 0.34
C LEU A 110 -13.73 -7.59 -0.82
N ASN A 111 -14.90 -6.99 -0.63
CA ASN A 111 -15.88 -6.82 -1.70
C ASN A 111 -15.62 -5.48 -2.41
N LEU A 112 -14.82 -5.53 -3.47
CA LEU A 112 -14.41 -4.35 -4.24
C LEU A 112 -15.17 -4.27 -5.56
N SER A 113 -15.57 -3.07 -5.94
CA SER A 113 -16.09 -2.76 -7.27
C SER A 113 -15.01 -2.91 -8.36
N ASP A 114 -15.43 -3.04 -9.62
CA ASP A 114 -14.51 -3.11 -10.76
C ASP A 114 -13.56 -1.90 -10.85
N THR A 115 -14.07 -0.72 -10.47
CA THR A 115 -13.29 0.52 -10.43
C THR A 115 -12.19 0.46 -9.37
N GLU A 116 -12.52 0.00 -8.16
CA GLU A 116 -11.55 -0.17 -7.06
C GLU A 116 -10.53 -1.26 -7.37
N LEU A 117 -10.97 -2.39 -7.95
CA LEU A 117 -10.08 -3.45 -8.41
C LEU A 117 -9.13 -2.96 -9.49
N GLY A 118 -9.64 -2.19 -10.46
CA GLY A 118 -8.82 -1.58 -11.50
C GLY A 118 -7.76 -0.64 -10.93
N PHE A 119 -8.11 0.13 -9.90
CA PHE A 119 -7.18 1.02 -9.21
C PHE A 119 -6.11 0.26 -8.43
N LEU A 120 -6.47 -0.77 -7.65
CA LEU A 120 -5.49 -1.60 -6.95
C LEU A 120 -4.52 -2.30 -7.91
N ARG A 121 -4.99 -2.74 -9.10
CA ARG A 121 -4.09 -3.29 -10.13
C ARG A 121 -3.07 -2.26 -10.61
N ARG A 122 -3.47 -1.00 -10.79
CA ARG A 122 -2.52 0.08 -11.14
C ARG A 122 -1.49 0.26 -10.04
N LEU A 123 -1.91 0.41 -8.78
CA LEU A 123 -0.99 0.54 -7.65
C LEU A 123 0.00 -0.65 -7.55
N GLN A 124 -0.49 -1.86 -7.79
CA GLN A 124 0.33 -3.07 -7.75
C GLN A 124 1.50 -3.02 -8.75
N GLU A 125 1.31 -2.50 -9.96
CA GLU A 125 2.43 -2.39 -10.91
C GLU A 125 3.54 -1.48 -10.39
N PHE A 126 3.18 -0.42 -9.64
CA PHE A 126 4.17 0.47 -9.03
C PHE A 126 4.91 -0.20 -7.87
N THR A 127 4.23 -1.01 -7.05
CA THR A 127 4.90 -1.78 -5.98
C THR A 127 5.77 -2.91 -6.53
N ILE A 128 5.40 -3.51 -7.68
CA ILE A 128 6.15 -4.60 -8.31
C ILE A 128 7.35 -4.08 -9.11
N TRP A 129 7.26 -2.98 -9.86
CA TRP A 129 8.41 -2.54 -10.65
C TRP A 129 8.38 -1.07 -11.06
N ALA A 130 7.23 -0.51 -11.42
CA ALA A 130 7.18 0.79 -12.09
C ALA A 130 7.61 1.96 -11.19
N GLY A 131 7.53 1.81 -9.87
CA GLY A 131 8.10 2.77 -8.92
C GLY A 131 9.62 2.63 -8.70
N ARG A 132 10.25 1.57 -9.23
CA ARG A 132 11.65 1.19 -8.94
C ARG A 132 12.55 1.24 -10.16
N TYR A 133 12.02 0.86 -11.32
CA TYR A 133 12.76 0.70 -12.56
C TYR A 133 12.00 1.38 -13.71
N PRO A 134 12.71 1.95 -14.71
CA PRO A 134 12.06 2.52 -15.89
C PRO A 134 11.42 1.45 -16.80
N ILE A 135 11.70 0.17 -16.56
CA ILE A 135 11.19 -0.97 -17.31
C ILE A 135 10.96 -2.16 -16.37
N ALA A 136 10.03 -3.05 -16.72
CA ALA A 136 9.85 -4.29 -15.98
C ALA A 136 11.09 -5.20 -16.10
N LEU A 137 11.21 -6.14 -15.17
CA LEU A 137 12.36 -7.06 -15.11
C LEU A 137 12.47 -7.99 -16.32
N ASP A 138 11.36 -8.21 -17.02
CA ASP A 138 11.30 -9.02 -18.22
C ASP A 138 10.19 -8.49 -19.15
N ALA A 139 10.26 -8.87 -20.42
CA ALA A 139 9.35 -8.39 -21.46
C ALA A 139 7.89 -8.83 -21.22
N GLN A 140 7.68 -9.99 -20.60
CA GLN A 140 6.34 -10.50 -20.31
C GLN A 140 5.64 -9.63 -19.27
N LYS A 141 6.32 -9.33 -18.16
CA LYS A 141 5.81 -8.41 -17.14
C LYS A 141 5.54 -7.02 -17.69
N TYR A 142 6.38 -6.54 -18.61
CA TYR A 142 6.13 -5.27 -19.28
C TYR A 142 4.82 -5.31 -20.08
N ALA A 143 4.65 -6.31 -20.95
CA ALA A 143 3.46 -6.47 -21.78
C ALA A 143 2.16 -6.63 -20.94
N ASP A 144 2.24 -7.33 -19.82
CA ASP A 144 1.09 -7.53 -18.92
C ASP A 144 0.74 -6.27 -18.14
N GLY A 145 1.75 -5.47 -17.77
CA GLY A 145 1.67 -4.35 -16.84
C GLY A 145 1.53 -2.97 -17.49
N GLU A 146 1.99 -2.76 -18.72
CA GLU A 146 2.13 -1.42 -19.32
C GLU A 146 0.83 -0.62 -19.36
N LYS A 147 -0.30 -1.31 -19.60
CA LYS A 147 -1.64 -0.70 -19.65
C LYS A 147 -2.10 -0.11 -18.32
N TYR A 148 -1.43 -0.46 -17.21
CA TYR A 148 -1.74 0.02 -15.87
C TYR A 148 -0.84 1.18 -15.44
N LEU A 149 0.11 1.62 -16.27
CA LEU A 149 1.04 2.72 -15.99
C LEU A 149 0.40 4.09 -16.25
N ASN A 150 -0.77 4.30 -15.67
CA ASN A 150 -1.51 5.55 -15.78
C ASN A 150 -2.15 5.90 -14.44
N LEU A 151 -2.63 7.13 -14.35
CA LEU A 151 -3.48 7.60 -13.27
C LEU A 151 -4.65 8.35 -13.91
N SER A 152 -5.86 7.96 -13.52
CA SER A 152 -7.06 8.64 -13.96
C SER A 152 -7.32 9.87 -13.09
N ALA A 153 -8.03 10.88 -13.61
CA ALA A 153 -8.41 12.06 -12.84
C ALA A 153 -9.22 11.73 -11.57
N ASN A 154 -9.93 10.59 -11.57
CA ASN A 154 -10.76 10.15 -10.45
C ASN A 154 -10.00 9.28 -9.44
N ASP A 155 -8.78 8.86 -9.77
CA ASP A 155 -8.03 7.88 -8.95
C ASP A 155 -7.69 8.42 -7.57
N VAL A 156 -7.49 9.73 -7.42
CA VAL A 156 -7.16 10.30 -6.12
C VAL A 156 -8.37 10.32 -5.18
N GLY A 157 -9.53 10.75 -5.69
CA GLY A 157 -10.77 10.68 -4.91
C GLY A 157 -11.14 9.24 -4.55
N LEU A 158 -10.92 8.32 -5.49
CA LEU A 158 -11.08 6.88 -5.25
C LEU A 158 -10.10 6.35 -4.19
N ALA A 159 -8.83 6.78 -4.24
CA ALA A 159 -7.82 6.40 -3.26
C ALA A 159 -8.24 6.83 -1.85
N ASP A 160 -8.71 8.07 -1.70
CA ASP A 160 -9.15 8.61 -0.42
C ASP A 160 -10.36 7.85 0.12
N GLN A 161 -11.40 7.69 -0.71
CA GLN A 161 -12.64 7.00 -0.32
C GLN A 161 -12.39 5.55 0.05
N LEU A 162 -11.65 4.81 -0.78
CA LEU A 162 -11.36 3.41 -0.51
C LEU A 162 -10.45 3.25 0.71
N PHE A 163 -9.41 4.08 0.85
CA PHE A 163 -8.53 4.01 2.02
C PHE A 163 -9.29 4.28 3.33
N GLN A 164 -10.14 5.31 3.36
CA GLN A 164 -10.99 5.61 4.52
C GLN A 164 -11.97 4.48 4.84
N SER A 165 -12.53 3.83 3.82
CA SER A 165 -13.40 2.67 3.98
C SER A 165 -12.65 1.50 4.64
N LEU A 166 -11.46 1.15 4.14
CA LEU A 166 -10.63 0.07 4.70
C LEU A 166 -10.14 0.39 6.11
N GLU A 167 -9.75 1.64 6.38
CA GLU A 167 -9.41 2.10 7.73
C GLU A 167 -10.59 1.92 8.69
N THR A 168 -11.78 2.36 8.28
CA THR A 168 -13.00 2.22 9.09
C THR A 168 -13.31 0.75 9.37
N MET A 169 -13.23 -0.10 8.34
CA MET A 169 -13.40 -1.55 8.49
C MET A 169 -12.42 -2.13 9.51
N LEU A 170 -11.14 -1.76 9.43
CA LEU A 170 -10.11 -2.28 10.32
C LEU A 170 -10.32 -1.84 11.76
N ARG A 171 -10.64 -0.56 11.98
CA ARG A 171 -10.94 -0.04 13.32
C ARG A 171 -12.16 -0.73 13.94
N ASN A 172 -13.17 -1.05 13.12
CA ASN A 172 -14.38 -1.75 13.57
C ASN A 172 -14.18 -3.24 13.85
N GLN A 173 -13.22 -3.89 13.18
CA GLN A 173 -12.90 -5.31 13.38
C GLN A 173 -12.03 -5.57 14.63
N ARG A 174 -11.61 -4.51 15.33
CA ARG A 174 -10.90 -4.64 16.61
C ARG A 174 -11.81 -5.28 17.65
N LYS A 175 -11.54 -6.55 17.99
CA LYS A 175 -12.02 -7.10 19.26
C LYS A 175 -11.36 -6.30 20.39
N PRO A 176 -12.10 -5.85 21.42
CA PRO A 176 -11.44 -5.29 22.61
C PRO A 176 -10.41 -6.30 23.11
N PRO A 177 -9.27 -5.84 23.66
CA PRO A 177 -8.32 -6.76 24.29
C PRO A 177 -9.10 -7.68 25.23
N LYS A 178 -8.90 -9.00 25.13
CA LYS A 178 -9.37 -9.89 26.19
C LYS A 178 -8.74 -9.36 27.48
N ASP A 179 -9.59 -8.98 28.41
CA ASP A 179 -9.22 -8.33 29.66
C ASP A 179 -8.01 -9.00 30.32
N TRP A 180 -7.18 -8.15 30.91
CA TRP A 180 -5.95 -8.44 31.65
C TRP A 180 -6.25 -9.12 32.99
#